data_AF-A0A7R9G7E5-F1
#
_entry.id   AF-A0A7R9G7E5-F1
#
_cell.length_a   1.000
_cell.length_b   1.000
_cell.length_c   1.000
_cell.angle_alpha   90.00
_cell.angle_beta   90.00
_cell.angle_gamma   90.00
#
_symmetry.space_group_name_H-M   'P 1'
#
loop_
_entity.id
_entity.type
_entity.pdbx_description
1 polymer ?
#
loop_
_entity_poly.entity_id
_entity_poly.type
_entity_poly.pdbx_seq_one_letter_code
_entity_poly.pdbx_strand_id
1 'polypeptide(L)'
;RVSITLNCDWSAPKTDSDEDKAAALRANQFTLGIYAHPIYSAEGDYPAIIKEQVMNLSLAEGRTRSRLPELGEKWVNYIRGTHDFFGLNHYSTSLVSRSTNGTTLFGLSDAQILEETDPNWLVNGTTMVPWGLRALLNWVKEEYNNPPVFITENGLGQASKELQDNNRITYYKVCWS
;
A
#
# COMPACT_ATOMS: atom_id res chain seq x y z
N ARG A 1 2.07 -24.94 2.97
CA ARG A 1 2.42 -23.55 2.62
C ARG A 1 1.77 -22.65 3.64
N VAL A 2 2.52 -21.76 4.27
CA VAL A 2 2.08 -20.81 5.30
C VAL A 2 2.59 -19.43 4.89
N SER A 3 1.72 -18.43 4.99
CA SER A 3 2.09 -17.04 4.80
C SER A 3 1.08 -16.12 5.49
N ILE A 4 1.26 -14.82 5.29
CA ILE A 4 0.37 -13.76 5.73
C ILE A 4 -0.32 -13.11 4.52
N THR A 5 -1.55 -12.68 4.74
CA THR A 5 -2.29 -11.81 3.81
C THR A 5 -2.14 -10.36 4.25
N LEU A 6 -1.72 -9.51 3.32
CA LEU A 6 -1.59 -8.06 3.53
C LEU A 6 -2.56 -7.32 2.61
N ASN A 7 -3.25 -6.31 3.15
CA ASN A 7 -4.09 -5.43 2.36
C ASN A 7 -3.31 -4.24 1.82
N CYS A 8 -3.51 -3.89 0.56
CA CYS A 8 -2.95 -2.68 -0.02
C CYS A 8 -3.80 -2.21 -1.20
N ASP A 9 -4.29 -0.97 -1.10
CA ASP A 9 -4.76 -0.22 -2.24
C ASP A 9 -3.57 0.51 -2.86
N TRP A 10 -3.54 0.60 -4.19
CA TRP A 10 -2.41 1.21 -4.87
C TRP A 10 -2.43 2.73 -4.69
N SER A 11 -1.33 3.30 -4.17
CA SER A 11 -1.13 4.74 -4.15
C SER A 11 -0.38 5.16 -5.42
N ALA A 12 -1.08 5.79 -6.36
CA ALA A 12 -0.49 6.34 -7.58
C ALA A 12 -0.14 7.82 -7.38
N PRO A 13 0.95 8.33 -7.97
CA PRO A 13 1.26 9.75 -7.88
C PRO A 13 0.21 10.59 -8.61
N LYS A 14 -0.25 11.69 -7.99
CA LYS A 14 -1.25 12.60 -8.56
C LYS A 14 -0.74 13.29 -9.82
N THR A 15 0.54 13.63 -9.85
CA THR A 15 1.24 14.23 -11.00
C THR A 15 2.55 13.51 -11.28
N ASP A 16 3.18 13.81 -12.43
CA ASP A 16 4.49 13.25 -12.78
C ASP A 16 5.68 13.93 -12.06
N SER A 17 5.39 14.83 -11.10
CA SER A 17 6.42 15.49 -10.28
C SER A 17 7.17 14.50 -9.39
N ASP A 18 8.44 14.80 -9.11
CA ASP A 18 9.26 13.97 -8.23
C ASP A 18 8.71 13.97 -6.80
N GLU A 19 8.09 15.07 -6.37
CA GLU A 19 7.44 15.19 -5.06
C GLU A 19 6.26 14.22 -4.90
N ASP A 20 5.38 14.13 -5.90
CA ASP A 20 4.23 13.23 -5.86
C ASP A 20 4.64 11.77 -6.05
N LYS A 21 5.65 11.49 -6.88
CA LYS A 21 6.26 10.16 -7.00
C LYS A 21 6.83 9.69 -5.66
N ALA A 22 7.58 10.55 -4.97
CA ALA A 22 8.13 10.24 -3.65
C ALA A 22 7.02 10.09 -2.60
N ALA A 23 5.95 10.88 -2.67
CA ALA A 23 4.78 10.76 -1.81
C ALA A 23 4.05 9.42 -2.02
N ALA A 24 3.82 9.02 -3.27
CA ALA A 24 3.18 7.76 -3.63
C ALA A 24 4.01 6.55 -3.17
N LEU A 25 5.32 6.55 -3.41
CA LEU A 25 6.23 5.51 -2.90
C LEU A 25 6.15 5.42 -1.37
N ARG A 26 6.21 6.57 -0.68
CA ARG A 26 6.09 6.62 0.78
C ARG A 26 4.74 6.06 1.25
N ALA A 27 3.63 6.42 0.60
CA ALA A 27 2.32 5.87 0.94
C ALA A 27 2.25 4.34 0.77
N ASN A 28 2.76 3.80 -0.33
CA ASN A 28 2.83 2.34 -0.55
C ASN A 28 3.71 1.64 0.49
N GLN A 29 4.82 2.25 0.90
CA GLN A 29 5.68 1.71 1.95
C GLN A 29 4.97 1.77 3.32
N PHE A 30 4.33 2.88 3.66
CA PHE A 30 3.61 3.03 4.93
C PHE A 30 2.34 2.15 5.04
N THR A 31 1.79 1.66 3.92
CA THR A 31 0.65 0.73 3.90
C THR A 31 1.08 -0.73 3.80
N LEU A 32 1.78 -1.09 2.72
CA LEU A 32 2.21 -2.47 2.46
C LEU A 32 3.60 -2.75 3.03
N GLY A 33 4.56 -1.87 2.73
CA GLY A 33 5.98 -2.07 3.06
C GLY A 33 6.28 -2.23 4.55
N ILE A 34 5.56 -1.52 5.42
CA ILE A 34 5.75 -1.59 6.88
C ILE A 34 5.54 -3.01 7.43
N TYR A 35 4.69 -3.80 6.77
CA TYR A 35 4.45 -5.21 7.12
C TYR A 35 5.20 -6.16 6.19
N ALA A 36 5.25 -5.85 4.89
CA ALA A 36 5.81 -6.72 3.89
C ALA A 36 7.35 -6.75 3.94
N HIS A 37 8.01 -5.59 4.08
CA HIS A 37 9.47 -5.51 4.00
C HIS A 37 10.17 -6.35 5.08
N PRO A 38 9.78 -6.36 6.37
CA PRO A 38 10.41 -7.24 7.35
C PRO A 38 10.36 -8.74 7.01
N ILE A 39 9.35 -9.16 6.25
CA ILE A 39 9.06 -10.56 5.94
C ILE A 39 9.63 -10.96 4.57
N TYR A 40 9.37 -10.17 3.52
CA TYR A 40 9.58 -10.54 2.12
C TYR A 40 10.84 -9.94 1.48
N SER A 41 11.44 -8.89 2.05
CA SER A 41 12.68 -8.34 1.50
C SER A 41 13.90 -9.21 1.86
N ALA A 42 14.97 -9.11 1.07
CA ALA A 42 16.21 -9.84 1.34
C ALA A 42 16.90 -9.31 2.62
N GLU A 43 16.77 -8.01 2.86
CA GLU A 43 17.35 -7.27 3.97
C GLU A 43 16.58 -7.50 5.28
N GLY A 44 15.26 -7.73 5.20
CA GLY A 44 14.35 -7.68 6.35
C GLY A 44 14.20 -6.25 6.89
N ASP A 45 13.84 -6.14 8.17
CA ASP A 45 13.62 -4.87 8.89
C ASP A 45 12.53 -3.97 8.26
N TYR A 46 12.20 -2.86 8.91
CA TYR A 46 11.32 -1.85 8.34
C TYR A 46 11.98 -1.12 7.14
N PRO A 47 11.19 -0.66 6.15
CA PRO A 47 11.72 0.10 5.02
C PRO A 47 12.49 1.34 5.48
N ALA A 48 13.63 1.62 4.84
CA ALA A 48 14.48 2.75 5.19
C ALA A 48 13.74 4.10 5.14
N ILE A 49 12.87 4.28 4.14
CA ILE A 49 12.05 5.50 3.99
C ILE A 49 11.10 5.73 5.16
N ILE A 50 10.55 4.68 5.77
CA ILE A 50 9.69 4.81 6.96
C ILE A 50 10.54 5.17 8.17
N LYS A 51 11.66 4.47 8.37
CA LYS A 51 12.58 4.72 9.50
C LYS A 51 13.06 6.18 9.50
N GLU A 52 13.52 6.67 8.35
CA GLU A 52 13.98 8.04 8.20
C GLU A 52 12.84 9.05 8.44
N GLN A 53 11.68 8.84 7.79
CA GLN A 53 10.54 9.74 7.92
C GLN A 53 10.06 9.85 9.38
N VAL A 54 9.85 8.71 10.06
CA VAL A 54 9.35 8.72 11.44
C VAL A 54 10.40 9.27 12.40
N MET A 55 11.69 9.03 12.18
CA MET A 55 12.76 9.64 12.97
C MET A 55 12.75 11.16 12.82
N ASN A 56 12.73 11.68 11.60
CA ASN A 56 12.71 13.12 11.33
C ASN A 56 11.52 13.82 11.99
N LEU A 57 10.34 13.21 11.91
CA LEU A 57 9.15 13.74 12.58
C LEU A 57 9.24 13.65 14.10
N SER A 58 9.76 12.54 14.63
CA SER A 58 9.97 12.40 16.08
C SER A 58 10.89 13.48 16.64
N LEU A 59 11.98 13.80 15.92
CA LEU A 59 12.89 14.89 16.28
C LEU A 59 12.20 16.26 16.19
N ALA A 60 11.41 16.52 15.14
CA ALA A 60 10.65 17.75 14.98
C ALA A 60 9.60 17.96 16.10
N GLU A 61 9.10 16.88 16.68
CA GLU A 61 8.20 16.89 17.84
C GLU A 61 8.94 16.99 19.19
N GLY A 62 10.28 17.15 19.17
CA GLY A 62 11.10 17.28 20.38
C GLY A 62 11.41 15.96 21.09
N ARG A 63 11.19 14.80 20.45
CA ARG A 63 11.56 13.50 21.01
C ARG A 63 13.05 13.25 20.79
N THR A 64 13.66 12.52 21.71
CA THR A 64 15.08 12.10 21.62
C THR A 64 15.27 10.76 20.91
N ARG A 65 14.17 10.09 20.55
CA ARG A 65 14.17 8.80 19.85
C ARG A 65 12.99 8.70 18.89
N SER A 66 13.13 7.83 17.89
CA SER A 66 12.05 7.52 16.95
C SER A 66 10.81 6.96 17.67
N ARG A 67 9.63 7.31 17.17
CA ARG A 67 8.35 6.66 17.54
C ARG A 67 8.22 5.25 16.97
N LEU A 68 8.91 4.96 15.85
CA LEU A 68 8.95 3.62 15.26
C LEU A 68 9.92 2.75 16.07
N PRO A 69 9.49 1.59 16.60
CA PRO A 69 10.38 0.65 17.26
C PRO A 69 11.47 0.14 16.32
N GLU A 70 12.67 -0.10 16.87
CA GLU A 70 13.76 -0.72 16.11
C GLU A 70 13.70 -2.24 16.23
N LEU A 71 13.90 -2.94 15.11
CA LEU A 71 14.11 -4.37 15.11
C LEU A 71 15.61 -4.64 15.27
N GLY A 72 15.98 -5.24 16.41
CA GLY A 72 17.34 -5.72 16.61
C GLY A 72 17.71 -6.81 15.59
N GLU A 73 18.99 -6.97 15.29
CA GLU A 73 19.51 -7.91 14.28
C GLU A 73 18.98 -9.34 14.44
N LYS A 74 18.86 -9.81 15.70
CA LYS A 74 18.25 -11.11 16.02
C LYS A 74 16.83 -11.25 15.43
N TRP A 75 16.00 -10.22 15.57
CA TRP A 75 14.61 -10.23 15.11
C TRP A 75 14.52 -10.03 13.60
N VAL A 76 15.36 -9.17 13.02
CA VAL A 76 15.46 -9.02 11.56
C VAL A 76 15.76 -10.38 10.91
N ASN A 77 16.77 -11.09 11.41
CA ASN A 77 17.14 -12.42 10.91
C ASN A 77 16.07 -13.49 11.16
N TYR A 78 15.29 -13.36 12.24
CA TYR A 78 14.24 -14.30 12.57
C TYR A 78 12.99 -14.13 11.68
N ILE A 79 12.65 -12.90 11.29
CA ILE A 79 11.41 -12.58 10.56
C ILE A 79 11.61 -12.69 9.05
N ARG A 80 12.76 -12.25 8.50
CA ARG A 80 12.96 -12.27 7.04
C ARG A 80 12.88 -13.69 6.47
N GLY A 81 12.21 -13.84 5.33
CA GLY A 81 12.02 -15.11 4.65
C GLY A 81 10.98 -16.04 5.31
N THR A 82 10.20 -15.58 6.28
CA THR A 82 9.15 -16.39 6.95
C THR A 82 7.86 -16.50 6.13
N HIS A 83 7.97 -16.79 4.84
CA HIS A 83 6.84 -16.87 3.91
C HIS A 83 7.03 -17.95 2.84
N ASP A 84 5.93 -18.61 2.44
CA ASP A 84 5.92 -19.52 1.28
C ASP A 84 5.39 -18.86 -0.01
N PHE A 85 4.65 -17.76 0.10
CA PHE A 85 4.04 -16.99 -1.00
C PHE A 85 3.62 -15.60 -0.50
N PHE A 86 3.31 -14.67 -1.39
CA PHE A 86 2.79 -13.35 -1.04
C PHE A 86 1.26 -13.33 -1.07
N GLY A 87 0.60 -13.22 0.08
CA GLY A 87 -0.86 -13.06 0.15
C GLY A 87 -1.27 -11.59 0.05
N LEU A 88 -2.12 -11.25 -0.91
CA LEU A 88 -2.50 -9.87 -1.19
C LEU A 88 -4.02 -9.68 -1.24
N ASN A 89 -4.52 -8.73 -0.46
CA ASN A 89 -5.86 -8.18 -0.60
C ASN A 89 -5.76 -6.82 -1.32
N HIS A 90 -6.54 -6.65 -2.38
CA HIS A 90 -6.55 -5.41 -3.15
C HIS A 90 -7.95 -5.08 -3.64
N TYR A 91 -8.36 -3.81 -3.48
CA TYR A 91 -9.72 -3.38 -3.79
C TYR A 91 -9.76 -2.15 -4.67
N SER A 92 -8.88 -1.17 -4.42
CA SER A 92 -8.97 0.16 -5.01
C SER A 92 -7.60 0.79 -5.26
N THR A 93 -7.62 2.01 -5.77
CA THR A 93 -6.45 2.84 -6.05
C THR A 93 -6.81 4.29 -5.78
N SER A 94 -5.84 5.06 -5.33
CA SER A 94 -5.97 6.48 -5.06
C SER A 94 -4.82 7.27 -5.70
N LEU A 95 -5.09 8.56 -5.95
CA LEU A 95 -4.07 9.54 -6.28
C LEU A 95 -3.49 10.10 -4.99
N VAL A 96 -2.17 10.18 -4.94
CA VAL A 96 -1.41 10.66 -3.80
C VAL A 96 -0.55 11.84 -4.20
N SER A 97 -0.60 12.90 -3.40
CA SER A 97 0.29 14.05 -3.51
C SER A 97 0.99 14.35 -2.20
N ARG A 98 2.11 15.09 -2.26
CA ARG A 98 2.82 15.53 -1.05
C ARG A 98 1.94 16.48 -0.23
N SER A 99 1.83 16.25 1.08
CA SER A 99 1.15 17.16 2.01
C SER A 99 2.03 17.52 3.19
N THR A 100 2.11 18.81 3.53
CA THR A 100 2.82 19.27 4.73
C THR A 100 1.91 19.41 5.95
N ASN A 101 0.59 19.26 5.78
CA ASN A 101 -0.40 19.62 6.81
C ASN A 101 -0.98 18.43 7.59
N GLY A 102 -0.40 17.23 7.46
CA GLY A 102 -0.58 16.11 8.41
C GLY A 102 -1.97 15.49 8.53
N THR A 103 -3.01 16.03 7.88
CA THR A 103 -4.35 15.41 7.86
C THR A 103 -4.40 14.33 6.79
N THR A 104 -3.97 13.13 7.15
CA THR A 104 -4.24 11.92 6.39
C THR A 104 -5.42 11.18 7.03
N LEU A 105 -6.30 10.62 6.21
CA LEU A 105 -7.19 9.56 6.64
C LEU A 105 -6.35 8.33 7.07
N PHE A 106 -6.88 7.50 7.98
CA PHE A 106 -6.35 6.17 8.33
C PHE A 106 -4.99 6.08 9.05
N GLY A 107 -4.55 7.11 9.77
CA GLY A 107 -3.39 6.99 10.68
C GLY A 107 -2.02 6.98 10.00
N LEU A 108 -1.96 7.37 8.72
CA LEU A 108 -0.73 7.54 7.93
C LEU A 108 -0.13 8.95 8.08
N SER A 109 -0.32 9.62 9.23
CA SER A 109 0.07 11.04 9.38
C SER A 109 1.57 11.26 9.14
N ASP A 110 2.38 10.26 9.51
CA ASP A 110 3.82 10.28 9.28
C ASP A 110 4.20 10.17 7.80
N ALA A 111 3.34 9.60 6.95
CA ALA A 111 3.58 9.54 5.51
C ALA A 111 3.51 10.94 4.85
N GLN A 112 2.83 11.91 5.48
CA GLN A 112 2.73 13.29 4.99
C GLN A 112 2.23 13.38 3.55
N ILE A 113 1.08 12.76 3.30
CA ILE A 113 0.45 12.69 1.99
C ILE A 113 -0.95 13.29 2.00
N LEU A 114 -1.49 13.57 0.82
CA LEU A 114 -2.91 13.80 0.59
C LEU A 114 -3.40 12.72 -0.38
N GLU A 115 -4.47 12.05 0.01
CA GLU A 115 -5.10 11.00 -0.79
C GLU A 115 -6.41 11.50 -1.39
N GLU A 116 -6.58 11.28 -2.69
CA GLU A 116 -7.74 11.70 -3.46
C GLU A 116 -8.16 10.58 -4.42
N THR A 117 -9.44 10.55 -4.80
CA THR A 117 -9.92 9.70 -5.88
C THR A 117 -10.08 10.55 -7.15
N ASP A 118 -9.57 10.08 -8.28
CA ASP A 118 -9.84 10.74 -9.56
C ASP A 118 -11.33 10.58 -9.92
N PRO A 119 -12.09 11.68 -10.10
CA PRO A 119 -13.48 11.61 -10.52
C PRO A 119 -13.69 10.89 -11.86
N ASN A 120 -12.66 10.83 -12.71
CA ASN A 120 -12.72 10.15 -14.00
C ASN A 120 -12.65 8.61 -13.89
N TRP A 121 -12.36 8.05 -12.72
CA TRP A 121 -12.35 6.59 -12.50
C TRP A 121 -13.73 6.03 -12.16
N LEU A 122 -14.77 6.86 -12.19
CA LEU A 122 -16.14 6.42 -11.97
C LEU A 122 -16.67 5.63 -13.17
N VAL A 123 -16.99 4.37 -12.93
CA VAL A 123 -17.75 3.51 -13.83
C VAL A 123 -19.11 3.25 -13.17
N ASN A 124 -20.19 3.72 -13.80
CA ASN A 124 -21.56 3.62 -13.25
C ASN A 124 -21.68 4.12 -11.81
N GLY A 125 -21.02 5.25 -11.50
CA GLY A 125 -21.03 5.87 -10.17
C GLY A 125 -20.19 5.14 -9.12
N THR A 126 -19.37 4.17 -9.52
CA THR A 126 -18.45 3.45 -8.64
C THR A 126 -17.01 3.58 -9.14
N THR A 127 -16.08 3.91 -8.27
CA THR A 127 -14.65 3.98 -8.63
C THR A 127 -14.12 2.59 -8.96
N MET A 128 -13.63 2.40 -10.18
CA MET A 128 -13.02 1.13 -10.62
C MET A 128 -11.69 1.45 -11.32
N VAL A 129 -10.58 0.92 -10.79
CA VAL A 129 -9.23 1.26 -11.26
C VAL A 129 -8.43 -0.01 -11.59
N PRO A 130 -8.71 -0.67 -12.73
CA PRO A 130 -8.14 -1.99 -13.02
C PRO A 130 -6.61 -2.03 -13.10
N TRP A 131 -6.03 -0.96 -13.64
CA TRP A 131 -4.58 -0.85 -13.78
C TRP A 131 -3.87 -0.75 -12.43
N GLY A 132 -4.58 -0.40 -11.35
CA GLY A 132 -4.06 -0.31 -10.00
C GLY A 132 -3.54 -1.63 -9.46
N LEU A 133 -4.31 -2.71 -9.62
CA LEU A 133 -3.88 -4.06 -9.24
C LEU A 133 -2.61 -4.46 -9.98
N ARG A 134 -2.57 -4.21 -11.30
CA ARG A 134 -1.39 -4.49 -12.12
C ARG A 134 -0.18 -3.68 -11.68
N ALA A 135 -0.35 -2.40 -11.35
CA ALA A 135 0.72 -1.54 -10.87
C ALA A 135 1.28 -2.05 -9.53
N LEU A 136 0.39 -2.40 -8.59
CA LEU A 136 0.78 -2.97 -7.31
C LEU A 136 1.50 -4.31 -7.44
N LEU A 137 1.02 -5.21 -8.31
CA LEU A 137 1.68 -6.48 -8.58
C LEU A 137 3.08 -6.30 -9.21
N ASN A 138 3.23 -5.34 -10.12
CA ASN A 138 4.54 -4.98 -10.66
C ASN A 138 5.44 -4.42 -9.56
N TRP A 139 4.93 -3.58 -8.66
CA TRP A 139 5.71 -3.05 -7.54
C TRP A 139 6.17 -4.17 -6.59
N VAL A 140 5.27 -5.07 -6.18
CA VAL A 140 5.59 -6.26 -5.38
C VAL A 140 6.64 -7.14 -6.07
N LYS A 141 6.52 -7.31 -7.41
CA LYS A 141 7.48 -8.07 -8.21
C LYS A 141 8.88 -7.47 -8.15
N GLU A 142 9.02 -6.16 -8.33
CA GLU A 142 10.33 -5.50 -8.31
C GLU A 142 10.90 -5.38 -6.88
N GLU A 143 10.06 -5.07 -5.89
CA GLU A 143 10.48 -4.83 -4.51
C GLU A 143 10.87 -6.13 -3.77
N TYR A 144 10.18 -7.24 -4.03
CA TYR A 144 10.32 -8.48 -3.25
C TYR A 144 10.82 -9.67 -4.08
N ASN A 145 11.53 -9.40 -5.19
CA ASN A 145 12.14 -10.42 -6.05
C ASN A 145 11.13 -11.44 -6.62
N ASN A 146 10.00 -10.93 -7.12
CA ASN A 146 8.97 -11.68 -7.84
C ASN A 146 8.47 -12.96 -7.14
N PRO A 147 7.95 -12.85 -5.90
CA PRO A 147 7.44 -14.02 -5.18
C PRO A 147 6.16 -14.55 -5.84
N PRO A 148 5.79 -15.83 -5.64
CA PRO A 148 4.46 -16.30 -6.02
C PRO A 148 3.39 -15.49 -5.27
N VAL A 149 2.49 -14.82 -5.99
CA VAL A 149 1.43 -13.99 -5.39
C VAL A 149 0.09 -14.72 -5.45
N PHE A 150 -0.67 -14.68 -4.35
CA PHE A 150 -2.06 -15.11 -4.28
C PHE A 150 -2.93 -13.91 -3.93
N ILE A 151 -3.88 -13.58 -4.81
CA ILE A 151 -4.93 -12.62 -4.50
C ILE A 151 -5.91 -13.30 -3.55
N THR A 152 -5.85 -12.95 -2.27
CA THR A 152 -6.67 -13.55 -1.22
C THR A 152 -8.01 -12.84 -1.05
N GLU A 153 -8.08 -11.55 -1.40
CA GLU A 153 -9.34 -10.83 -1.53
C GLU A 153 -9.29 -9.80 -2.65
N ASN A 154 -10.41 -9.70 -3.37
CA ASN A 154 -10.70 -8.69 -4.37
C ASN A 154 -12.22 -8.66 -4.55
N GLY A 155 -12.81 -7.47 -4.70
CA GLY A 155 -14.25 -7.39 -4.89
C GLY A 155 -14.81 -5.98 -4.85
N LEU A 156 -16.12 -5.90 -5.07
CA LEU A 156 -16.86 -4.64 -5.03
C LEU A 156 -18.06 -4.75 -4.09
N GLY A 157 -18.05 -3.92 -3.05
CA GLY A 157 -19.17 -3.72 -2.15
C GLY A 157 -20.31 -2.96 -2.83
N GLN A 158 -21.55 -3.29 -2.49
CA GLN A 158 -22.73 -2.54 -2.93
C GLN A 158 -23.64 -2.25 -1.73
N ALA A 159 -24.25 -1.06 -1.69
CA ALA A 159 -25.24 -0.73 -0.66
C ALA A 159 -26.63 -1.30 -0.99
N SER A 160 -26.92 -1.51 -2.29
CA SER A 160 -28.20 -2.06 -2.74
C SER A 160 -28.36 -3.53 -2.34
N LYS A 161 -29.60 -3.93 -2.01
CA LYS A 161 -29.97 -5.34 -1.78
C LYS A 161 -30.39 -6.06 -3.06
N GLU A 162 -30.35 -5.37 -4.20
CA GLU A 162 -30.69 -5.95 -5.49
C GLU A 162 -29.72 -7.08 -5.86
N LEU A 163 -30.28 -8.15 -6.42
CA LEU A 163 -29.50 -9.30 -6.91
C LEU A 163 -28.87 -9.03 -8.28
N GLN A 164 -29.37 -8.05 -9.02
CA GLN A 164 -28.79 -7.62 -10.30
C GLN A 164 -27.66 -6.63 -10.01
N ASP A 165 -26.43 -7.11 -9.97
CA ASP A 165 -25.23 -6.38 -9.53
C ASP A 165 -24.28 -6.07 -10.70
N ASN A 166 -24.79 -5.38 -11.72
CA ASN A 166 -24.03 -5.06 -12.94
C ASN A 166 -22.68 -4.35 -12.67
N ASN A 167 -22.59 -3.53 -11.63
CA ASN A 167 -21.32 -2.90 -11.24
C ASN A 167 -20.30 -3.93 -10.74
N ARG A 168 -20.73 -4.93 -9.97
CA ARG A 168 -19.85 -6.01 -9.50
C ARG A 168 -19.39 -6.90 -10.66
N ILE A 169 -20.30 -7.23 -11.58
CA ILE A 169 -19.95 -7.94 -12.82
C ILE A 169 -18.91 -7.14 -13.62
N THR A 170 -19.13 -5.83 -13.77
CA THR A 170 -18.22 -4.94 -14.49
C THR A 170 -16.84 -4.91 -13.81
N TYR A 171 -16.80 -4.73 -12.50
CA TYR A 171 -15.56 -4.76 -11.69
C TYR A 171 -14.73 -6.02 -11.97
N TYR A 172 -15.33 -7.21 -11.85
CA TYR A 172 -14.58 -8.44 -12.11
C TYR A 172 -14.15 -8.58 -13.57
N LYS A 173 -14.92 -8.09 -14.54
CA LYS A 173 -14.50 -8.10 -15.94
C LYS A 173 -13.30 -7.19 -16.21
N VAL A 174 -13.26 -6.01 -15.59
CA VAL A 174 -12.18 -5.05 -15.83
C VAL A 174 -10.94 -5.35 -15.01
N CYS A 175 -11.06 -5.78 -13.75
CA CYS A 175 -9.92 -6.10 -12.89
C CYS A 175 -9.14 -7.35 -13.33
N TRP A 176 -9.79 -8.27 -14.06
CA TRP A 176 -9.21 -9.54 -14.48
C TRP A 176 -9.05 -9.69 -16.00
N SER A 177 -9.20 -8.59 -16.77
CA SER A 177 -8.90 -8.55 -18.21
C SER A 177 -7.41 -8.33 -18.47
#